data_AF-A0A1H8KK57-F1
#
_entry.id   AF-A0A1H8KK57-F1
#
_cell.length_a   1.000
_cell.length_b   1.000
_cell.length_c   1.000
_cell.angle_alpha   90.00
_cell.angle_beta   90.00
_cell.angle_gamma   90.00
#
_symmetry.space_group_name_H-M   'P 1'
#
loop_
_entity.id
_entity.type
_entity.pdbx_description
1 polymer ?
#
loop_
_entity_poly.entity_id
_entity_poly.type
_entity_poly.pdbx_seq_one_letter_code
_entity_poly.pdbx_strand_id
1 'polypeptide(L)'
;MPRLLLLAPLLLAACIADPDQIESPEIEVVTDQGTVTCQLYTLRNTLYDRAVLRPASMTDAVANAICRDEGERRLAGLNAAG
;
A
#
# COMPACT_ATOMS: atom_id res chain seq x y z
N MET A 1 -3.70 41.19 -36.56
CA MET A 1 -2.65 40.15 -36.45
C MET A 1 -1.68 40.63 -35.39
N PRO A 2 -1.23 39.82 -34.40
CA PRO A 2 -1.07 38.35 -34.35
C PRO A 2 -2.02 37.71 -33.29
N ARG A 3 -2.63 36.50 -33.33
CA ARG A 3 -2.25 35.11 -33.65
C ARG A 3 -1.01 34.60 -32.94
N LEU A 4 -1.15 33.47 -32.21
CA LEU A 4 -0.16 32.68 -31.48
C LEU A 4 0.17 33.24 -30.07
N LEU A 5 0.11 32.50 -28.95
CA LEU A 5 0.08 31.06 -28.71
C LEU A 5 -0.90 30.70 -27.58
N LEU A 6 -1.91 29.87 -27.87
CA LEU A 6 -2.49 28.93 -26.91
C LEU A 6 -1.52 27.76 -26.81
N LEU A 7 -0.65 27.67 -25.78
CA LEU A 7 0.12 26.46 -25.45
C LEU A 7 0.73 26.59 -24.04
N ALA A 8 -0.06 26.38 -22.99
CA ALA A 8 0.42 25.85 -21.70
C ALA A 8 -0.79 25.56 -20.80
N PRO A 9 -1.30 24.32 -20.82
CA PRO A 9 -1.15 23.54 -19.58
C PRO A 9 -0.96 22.05 -19.91
N LEU A 10 0.28 21.63 -20.16
CA LEU A 10 0.61 20.21 -20.37
C LEU A 10 1.68 19.67 -19.41
N LEU A 11 2.14 20.47 -18.44
CA LEU A 11 3.28 20.13 -17.58
C LEU A 11 2.91 19.51 -16.21
N LEU A 12 1.65 19.17 -15.95
CA LEU A 12 1.23 18.64 -14.64
C LEU A 12 0.97 17.12 -14.60
N ALA A 13 1.21 16.38 -15.69
CA ALA A 13 0.73 14.99 -15.80
C ALA A 13 1.75 13.89 -15.47
N ALA A 14 2.93 14.17 -14.91
CA ALA A 14 4.00 13.15 -14.83
C ALA A 14 4.79 13.06 -13.51
N CYS A 15 4.15 13.28 -12.36
CA CYS A 15 4.71 12.83 -11.08
C CYS A 15 3.91 11.64 -10.55
N ILE A 16 3.81 10.56 -11.34
CA ILE A 16 3.36 9.27 -10.80
C ILE A 16 4.62 8.63 -10.23
N ALA A 17 4.74 8.66 -8.90
CA ALA A 17 5.74 7.86 -8.20
C ALA A 17 5.49 6.39 -8.60
N ASP A 18 6.56 5.73 -9.03
CA ASP A 18 6.56 4.32 -9.41
C ASP A 18 5.84 3.50 -8.32
N PRO A 19 4.74 2.77 -8.63
CA PRO A 19 3.99 2.02 -7.62
C PRO A 19 4.87 0.99 -6.89
N ASP A 20 5.94 0.50 -7.54
CA ASP A 20 6.91 -0.40 -6.91
C ASP A 20 7.77 0.30 -5.83
N GLN A 21 7.81 1.65 -5.80
CA GLN A 21 8.40 2.42 -4.69
C GLN A 21 7.43 2.63 -3.53
N ILE A 22 6.18 2.19 -3.67
CA ILE A 22 5.09 2.40 -2.73
C ILE A 22 4.68 1.06 -2.09
N GLU A 23 4.92 -0.06 -2.77
CA GLU A 23 4.54 -1.41 -2.34
C GLU A 23 5.72 -2.17 -1.68
N SER A 24 5.44 -2.94 -0.62
CA SER A 24 6.41 -3.91 -0.10
C SER A 24 6.47 -5.16 -0.98
N PRO A 25 7.50 -6.01 -0.87
CA PRO A 25 7.33 -7.42 -1.22
C PRO A 25 6.15 -8.01 -0.44
N GLU A 26 5.44 -8.97 -1.02
CA GLU A 26 4.41 -9.72 -0.30
C GLU A 26 5.01 -10.39 0.95
N ILE A 27 4.26 -10.34 2.05
CA ILE A 27 4.67 -10.91 3.33
C ILE A 27 3.66 -11.92 3.83
N GLU A 28 4.13 -12.91 4.57
CA GLU A 28 3.26 -13.88 5.21
C GLU A 28 3.05 -13.51 6.69
N VAL A 29 1.80 -13.46 7.11
CA VAL A 29 1.39 -13.28 8.50
C VAL A 29 0.71 -14.57 8.96
N VAL A 30 1.34 -15.25 9.92
CA VAL A 30 0.81 -16.50 10.48
C VAL A 30 -0.18 -16.18 11.58
N THR A 31 -1.38 -16.76 11.49
CA THR A 31 -2.45 -16.62 12.48
C THR A 31 -2.99 -17.99 12.90
N ASP A 32 -3.78 -18.03 13.97
CA ASP A 32 -4.45 -19.26 14.42
C ASP A 32 -5.44 -19.82 13.40
N GLN A 33 -5.89 -19.00 12.44
CA GLN A 33 -6.83 -19.37 11.39
C GLN A 33 -6.14 -19.73 10.06
N GLY A 34 -4.81 -19.69 10.03
CA GLY A 34 -3.97 -19.95 8.86
C GLY A 34 -3.13 -18.74 8.44
N THR A 35 -2.32 -18.92 7.41
CA THR A 35 -1.43 -17.89 6.87
C THR A 35 -2.18 -16.92 5.95
N VAL A 36 -1.97 -15.62 6.14
CA VAL A 36 -2.43 -14.55 5.26
C VAL A 36 -1.22 -13.99 4.52
N THR A 37 -1.31 -13.87 3.19
CA THR A 37 -0.30 -13.16 2.40
C THR A 37 -0.75 -11.72 2.20
N CYS A 38 0.02 -10.78 2.71
CA CYS A 38 -0.31 -9.36 2.73
C CYS A 38 0.57 -8.57 1.76
N GLN A 39 -0.07 -7.65 1.04
CA GLN A 39 0.58 -6.55 0.35
C GLN A 39 0.48 -5.32 1.23
N LEU A 40 1.63 -4.77 1.65
CA LEU A 40 1.68 -3.53 2.43
C LEU A 40 2.05 -2.35 1.52
N TYR A 41 1.46 -1.19 1.80
CA TYR A 41 1.53 0.02 0.99
C TYR A 41 2.01 1.20 1.83
N THR A 42 3.19 1.72 1.50
CA THR A 42 3.89 2.84 2.15
C THR A 42 4.08 2.74 3.66
N LEU A 43 5.19 3.28 4.13
CA LEU A 43 5.44 3.44 5.56
C LEU A 43 4.72 4.65 6.16
N ARG A 44 3.69 5.21 5.51
CA ARG A 44 3.01 6.43 5.97
C ARG A 44 1.52 6.25 6.19
N ASN A 45 0.90 5.26 5.56
CA ASN A 45 -0.53 5.01 5.71
C ASN A 45 -0.90 3.56 5.39
N THR A 46 -1.41 2.85 6.40
CA THR A 46 -1.81 1.43 6.32
C THR A 46 -3.20 1.22 5.72
N LEU A 47 -3.93 2.29 5.38
CA LEU A 47 -5.29 2.20 4.83
C LEU A 47 -5.39 1.34 3.56
N TYR A 48 -4.30 1.23 2.81
CA TYR A 48 -4.23 0.48 1.57
C TYR A 48 -3.73 -0.97 1.76
N ASP A 49 -3.22 -1.32 2.95
CA ASP A 49 -2.75 -2.67 3.26
C ASP A 49 -3.88 -3.69 3.12
N ARG A 50 -3.61 -4.77 2.40
CA ARG A 50 -4.64 -5.75 2.03
C ARG A 50 -4.08 -7.15 1.88
N ALA A 51 -4.96 -8.13 2.03
CA ALA A 51 -4.67 -9.52 1.75
C ALA A 51 -4.68 -9.75 0.23
N VAL A 52 -3.66 -10.45 -0.26
CA VAL A 52 -3.59 -11.00 -1.62
C VAL A 52 -4.01 -12.46 -1.61
N LEU A 53 -3.65 -13.20 -0.56
CA LEU A 53 -4.11 -14.57 -0.31
C LEU A 53 -4.57 -14.72 1.13
N ARG A 54 -5.60 -15.53 1.33
CA ARG A 54 -6.13 -15.87 2.66
C ARG A 54 -6.68 -17.30 2.69
N PRO A 55 -6.82 -17.90 3.88
CA PRO A 55 -7.53 -19.15 4.05
C PRO A 55 -9.00 -19.02 3.60
N ALA A 56 -9.56 -20.09 3.03
CA ALA A 56 -10.95 -20.11 2.60
C ALA A 56 -11.96 -19.89 3.76
N SER A 57 -11.56 -20.24 4.98
CA SER A 57 -12.33 -20.06 6.22
C SER A 57 -12.35 -18.61 6.74
N MET A 58 -11.47 -17.75 6.23
CA MET A 58 -11.33 -16.36 6.68
C MET A 58 -12.07 -15.43 5.72
N THR A 59 -12.70 -14.35 6.19
CA THR A 59 -13.32 -13.36 5.29
C THR A 59 -12.29 -12.36 4.78
N ASP A 60 -12.57 -11.68 3.66
CA ASP A 60 -11.69 -10.61 3.15
C ASP A 60 -11.54 -9.48 4.18
N ALA A 61 -12.62 -9.14 4.89
CA ALA A 61 -12.58 -8.11 5.93
C ALA A 61 -11.62 -8.46 7.07
N VAL A 62 -11.65 -9.71 7.55
CA VAL A 62 -10.74 -10.18 8.60
C VAL A 62 -9.30 -10.22 8.09
N ALA A 63 -9.07 -10.77 6.89
CA ALA A 63 -7.73 -10.85 6.31
C ALA A 63 -7.11 -9.45 6.07
N ASN A 64 -7.90 -8.50 5.58
CA ASN A 64 -7.45 -7.13 5.38
C ASN A 64 -7.15 -6.43 6.71
N ALA A 65 -7.93 -6.67 7.76
CA ALA A 65 -7.63 -6.14 9.09
C ALA A 65 -6.28 -6.65 9.60
N ILE A 66 -5.99 -7.95 9.46
CA ILE A 66 -4.69 -8.54 9.81
C ILE A 66 -3.54 -7.85 9.07
N CYS A 67 -3.69 -7.62 7.76
CA CYS A 67 -2.64 -6.96 6.99
C CYS A 67 -2.39 -5.51 7.43
N ARG A 68 -3.46 -4.78 7.78
CA ARG A 68 -3.36 -3.41 8.31
C ARG A 68 -2.68 -3.37 9.67
N ASP A 69 -3.04 -4.28 10.56
CA ASP A 69 -2.43 -4.40 11.90
C ASP A 69 -0.92 -4.69 11.79
N GLU A 70 -0.52 -5.54 10.85
CA GLU A 70 0.90 -5.81 10.58
C GLU A 70 1.63 -4.59 10.00
N GLY A 71 0.98 -3.85 9.10
CA GLY A 71 1.49 -2.56 8.59
C GLY A 71 1.72 -1.55 9.71
N GLU A 72 0.75 -1.43 10.64
CA GLU A 72 0.83 -0.53 11.79
C GLU A 72 1.97 -0.93 12.73
N ARG A 73 2.11 -2.23 13.01
CA ARG A 73 3.21 -2.77 13.83
C ARG A 73 4.57 -2.41 13.26
N ARG A 74 4.77 -2.57 11.95
CA ARG A 74 6.04 -2.24 11.28
C ARG A 74 6.31 -0.76 11.28
N LEU A 75 5.29 0.06 11.02
CA LEU A 75 5.39 1.52 11.08
C LEU A 75 5.81 1.98 12.48
N ALA A 76 5.18 1.45 13.53
CA ALA A 76 5.56 1.76 14.91
C ALA A 76 7.02 1.37 15.20
N GLY A 77 7.47 0.19 14.73
CA GLY A 77 8.86 -0.25 14.87
C GLY A 77 9.87 0.67 14.19
N LEU A 78 9.54 1.20 13.02
CA LEU A 78 10.39 2.17 12.30
C LEU A 78 10.49 3.51 13.04
N ASN A 79 9.36 4.02 13.53
CA ASN A 79 9.33 5.28 14.28
C ASN A 79 10.09 5.17 15.62
N ALA A 80 10.14 3.99 16.23
CA ALA A 80 10.89 3.76 17.46
C ALA A 80 12.41 3.60 17.24
N ALA A 81 12.85 3.36 15.99
CA ALA A 81 14.24 3.13 15.65
C ALA A 81 14.98 4.38 15.11
N GLY A 82 14.25 5.48 14.86
CA GLY A 82 14.78 6.77 14.40
C GLY A 82 14.82 7.80 15.51
#